data_AF-A0A7G2MAR2-F1
#
_entry.id   AF-A0A7G2MAR2-F1
#
_cell.length_a   1.000
_cell.length_b   1.000
_cell.length_c   1.000
_cell.angle_alpha   90.00
_cell.angle_beta   90.00
_cell.angle_gamma   90.00
#
_symmetry.space_group_name_H-M   'P 1'
#
loop_
_entity.id
_entity.type
_entity.pdbx_description
1 polymer ?
#
loop_
_entity_poly.entity_id
_entity_poly.type
_entity_poly.pdbx_seq_one_letter_code
_entity_poly.pdbx_strand_id
1 'polypeptide(L)'
;MELNLANPLVFFDLETTGINIAKDRIVEISVLKVYPNGKEEQKTMRVNPEIPIPAEATAVHGITNEDVKDCPTFKQIAKELARYIEGCDLGGYNSNRFDIPLLAEEFLRVGLDFDMRKRKFVDVQTIFHKMEQRTLSAAYRFYCDKCLEDAHTAAADTFATYEVLKAQLDRYNEKLENNVEFLSKFSTQNNNADFAGFIVYNDKGVEVFNFGKNKGIPVEQVLKEQPGYYAWMLNSDFPLYTKKILTEIKLRSAGMLNH
;
A
#
# COMPACT_ATOMS: atom_id res chain seq x y z
N MET A 1 -16.30 -22.18 -11.80
CA MET A 1 -17.35 -21.72 -10.86
C MET A 1 -17.85 -20.42 -11.42
N GLU A 2 -19.15 -20.30 -11.67
CA GLU A 2 -19.75 -19.09 -12.26
C GLU A 2 -20.26 -18.15 -11.17
N LEU A 3 -20.26 -16.84 -11.44
CA LEU A 3 -20.86 -15.85 -10.55
C LEU A 3 -22.39 -15.97 -10.58
N ASN A 4 -23.02 -16.04 -9.41
CA ASN A 4 -24.47 -15.98 -9.29
C ASN A 4 -24.93 -14.51 -9.24
N LEU A 5 -25.34 -13.96 -10.37
CA LEU A 5 -25.61 -12.54 -10.55
C LEU A 5 -27.11 -12.25 -10.72
N ALA A 6 -27.61 -11.24 -10.01
CA ALA A 6 -28.96 -10.69 -10.26
C ALA A 6 -28.94 -9.60 -11.34
N ASN A 7 -27.90 -8.76 -11.32
CA ASN A 7 -27.60 -7.75 -12.34
C ASN A 7 -26.26 -8.10 -13.00
N PRO A 8 -26.01 -7.70 -14.27
CA PRO A 8 -24.67 -7.82 -14.83
C PRO A 8 -23.63 -7.13 -13.94
N LEU A 9 -22.45 -7.73 -13.81
CA LEU A 9 -21.33 -7.16 -13.07
C LEU A 9 -20.29 -6.67 -14.08
N VAL A 10 -19.91 -5.40 -14.01
CA VAL A 10 -18.85 -4.84 -14.84
C VAL A 10 -17.59 -4.70 -13.99
N PHE A 11 -16.55 -5.44 -14.37
CA PHE A 11 -15.19 -5.20 -13.91
C PHE A 11 -14.56 -4.12 -14.77
N PHE A 12 -13.84 -3.19 -14.15
CA PHE A 12 -13.09 -2.17 -14.89
C PHE A 12 -11.76 -1.86 -14.22
N ASP A 13 -10.87 -1.38 -15.07
CA ASP A 13 -9.51 -0.97 -14.75
C ASP A 13 -9.19 0.24 -15.61
N LEU A 14 -8.58 1.26 -15.01
CA LEU A 14 -8.27 2.53 -15.65
C LEU A 14 -6.77 2.78 -15.67
N GLU A 15 -6.28 3.19 -16.85
CA GLU A 15 -5.00 3.87 -16.94
C GLU A 15 -5.23 5.37 -16.95
N THR A 16 -4.39 6.11 -16.24
CA THR A 16 -4.67 7.51 -15.89
C THR A 16 -3.41 8.38 -15.95
N THR A 17 -3.60 9.69 -16.06
CA THR A 17 -2.49 10.65 -16.03
C THR A 17 -1.83 10.78 -14.65
N GLY A 18 -2.41 10.18 -13.61
CA GLY A 18 -1.93 10.25 -12.24
C GLY A 18 -2.99 9.78 -11.22
N ILE A 19 -2.67 9.89 -9.94
CA ILE A 19 -3.50 9.31 -8.86
C ILE A 19 -4.46 10.31 -8.17
N ASN A 20 -4.50 11.57 -8.63
CA ASN A 20 -5.36 12.61 -8.06
C ASN A 20 -6.73 12.60 -8.73
N ILE A 21 -7.72 11.99 -8.07
CA ILE A 21 -9.12 11.89 -8.55
C ILE A 21 -9.66 13.23 -9.08
N ALA A 22 -9.38 14.35 -8.40
CA ALA A 22 -9.95 15.66 -8.74
C ALA A 22 -9.24 16.36 -9.92
N LYS A 23 -8.06 15.90 -10.34
CA LYS A 23 -7.24 16.60 -11.34
C LYS A 23 -6.82 15.75 -12.51
N ASP A 24 -6.57 14.47 -12.29
CA ASP A 24 -6.10 13.55 -13.31
C ASP A 24 -7.23 13.10 -14.24
N ARG A 25 -6.85 12.45 -15.35
CA ARG A 25 -7.74 12.07 -16.45
C ARG A 25 -7.53 10.61 -16.82
N ILE A 26 -8.57 9.99 -17.36
CA ILE A 26 -8.49 8.63 -17.92
C ILE A 26 -7.78 8.68 -19.28
N VAL A 27 -6.81 7.79 -19.49
CA VAL A 27 -6.11 7.59 -20.77
C VAL A 27 -6.46 6.26 -21.43
N GLU A 28 -6.88 5.27 -20.66
CA GLU A 28 -7.45 4.01 -21.16
C GLU A 28 -8.50 3.50 -20.17
N ILE A 29 -9.56 2.91 -20.70
CA ILE A 29 -10.56 2.22 -19.91
C ILE A 29 -10.79 0.82 -20.50
N SER A 30 -10.60 -0.20 -19.64
CA SER A 30 -10.94 -1.58 -19.93
C SER A 30 -12.15 -1.97 -19.10
N VAL A 31 -13.17 -2.56 -19.74
CA VAL A 31 -14.37 -3.06 -19.09
C VAL A 31 -14.61 -4.51 -19.48
N LEU A 32 -14.89 -5.36 -18.50
CA LEU A 32 -15.36 -6.74 -18.67
C LEU A 32 -16.73 -6.86 -18.04
N LYS A 33 -17.76 -7.01 -18.88
CA LYS A 33 -19.14 -7.19 -18.44
C LYS A 33 -19.49 -8.67 -18.39
N VAL A 34 -19.86 -9.13 -17.21
CA VAL A 34 -20.32 -10.49 -16.94
C VAL A 34 -21.83 -10.47 -16.71
N TYR A 35 -22.56 -11.26 -17.50
CA TYR A 35 -24.03 -11.32 -17.45
C TYR A 35 -24.51 -12.45 -16.53
N PRO A 36 -25.76 -12.40 -16.03
CA PRO A 36 -26.34 -13.47 -15.20
C PRO A 36 -26.36 -14.87 -15.81
N ASN A 37 -26.31 -14.97 -17.15
CA ASN A 37 -26.24 -16.24 -17.86
C ASN A 37 -24.80 -16.74 -18.09
N GLY A 38 -23.79 -16.09 -17.51
CA GLY A 38 -22.37 -16.43 -17.67
C GLY A 38 -21.75 -15.91 -18.97
N LYS A 39 -22.49 -15.16 -19.81
CA LYS A 39 -21.87 -14.50 -20.97
C LYS A 39 -20.88 -13.43 -20.49
N GLU A 40 -19.77 -13.31 -21.19
CA GLU A 40 -18.75 -12.29 -20.95
C GLU A 40 -18.56 -11.42 -22.20
N GLU A 41 -18.38 -10.12 -21.99
CA GLU A 41 -18.06 -9.15 -23.05
C GLU A 41 -16.98 -8.20 -22.55
N GLN A 42 -15.84 -8.17 -23.23
CA GLN A 42 -14.75 -7.24 -22.93
C GLN A 42 -14.66 -6.13 -23.96
N LYS A 43 -14.39 -4.91 -23.50
CA LYS A 43 -14.08 -3.75 -24.35
C LYS A 43 -12.96 -2.95 -23.71
N THR A 44 -11.96 -2.61 -24.49
CA THR A 44 -10.87 -1.71 -24.08
C THR A 44 -10.82 -0.55 -25.05
N MET A 45 -10.68 0.67 -24.54
CA MET A 45 -10.59 1.87 -25.37
C MET A 45 -9.60 2.86 -24.76
N ARG A 46 -8.72 3.38 -25.62
CA ARG A 46 -7.88 4.54 -25.31
C ARG A 46 -8.69 5.82 -25.43
N VAL A 47 -8.36 6.77 -24.57
CA VAL A 47 -9.06 8.04 -24.41
C VAL A 47 -8.04 9.15 -24.49
N ASN A 48 -8.32 10.17 -25.29
CA ASN A 48 -7.53 11.40 -25.26
C ASN A 48 -7.90 12.16 -23.96
N PRO A 49 -6.96 12.33 -23.01
CA PRO A 49 -7.22 12.97 -21.72
C PRO A 49 -7.34 14.50 -21.82
N GLU A 50 -7.07 15.09 -22.99
CA GLU A 50 -7.04 16.54 -23.24
C GLU A 50 -6.03 17.32 -22.36
N ILE A 51 -5.12 16.60 -21.70
CA ILE A 51 -3.99 17.13 -20.92
C ILE A 51 -2.72 16.32 -21.20
N PRO A 52 -1.52 16.89 -20.99
CA PRO A 52 -0.28 16.11 -21.12
C PRO A 52 -0.22 14.96 -20.11
N ILE A 53 0.09 13.75 -20.59
CA ILE A 53 0.39 12.59 -19.75
C ILE A 53 1.79 12.78 -19.14
N PRO A 54 1.94 12.77 -17.79
CA PRO A 54 3.23 12.83 -17.13
C PRO A 54 4.14 11.63 -17.48
N ALA A 55 5.45 11.84 -17.42
CA ALA A 55 6.44 10.82 -17.74
C ALA A 55 6.37 9.64 -16.76
N GLU A 56 6.06 9.91 -15.49
CA GLU A 56 5.90 8.90 -14.45
C GLU A 56 4.70 7.99 -14.71
N ALA A 57 3.57 8.55 -15.17
CA ALA A 57 2.39 7.77 -15.57
C ALA A 57 2.72 6.91 -16.80
N THR A 58 3.34 7.53 -17.81
CA THR A 58 3.82 6.82 -19.01
C THR A 58 4.77 5.66 -18.64
N ALA A 59 5.65 5.85 -17.65
CA ALA A 59 6.57 4.81 -17.21
C ALA A 59 5.86 3.62 -16.53
N VAL A 60 4.66 3.83 -15.98
CA VAL A 60 3.85 2.78 -15.34
C VAL A 60 3.07 1.99 -16.40
N HIS A 61 2.27 2.67 -17.22
CA HIS A 61 1.31 2.00 -18.13
C HIS A 61 1.76 1.97 -19.60
N GLY A 62 2.84 2.66 -19.96
CA GLY A 62 3.44 2.62 -21.30
C GLY A 62 2.68 3.39 -22.38
N ILE A 63 1.68 4.19 -22.03
CA ILE A 63 0.85 4.95 -22.98
C ILE A 63 1.39 6.38 -23.06
N THR A 64 1.74 6.82 -24.25
CA THR A 64 2.29 8.16 -24.49
C THR A 64 1.23 9.14 -24.96
N ASN A 65 1.55 10.44 -24.96
CA ASN A 65 0.67 11.46 -25.56
C ASN A 65 0.38 11.18 -27.04
N GLU A 66 1.35 10.60 -27.77
CA GLU A 66 1.21 10.30 -29.19
C GLU A 66 0.24 9.14 -29.45
N ASP A 67 0.19 8.16 -28.54
CA ASP A 67 -0.72 7.01 -28.60
C ASP A 67 -2.20 7.38 -28.53
N VAL A 68 -2.53 8.51 -27.88
CA VAL A 68 -3.91 8.90 -27.58
C VAL A 68 -4.34 10.19 -28.27
N LYS A 69 -3.45 10.87 -29.00
CA LYS A 69 -3.74 12.19 -29.59
C LYS A 69 -4.97 12.19 -30.51
N ASP A 70 -5.15 11.10 -31.27
CA ASP A 70 -6.24 10.93 -32.24
C ASP A 70 -7.38 10.05 -31.68
N CYS A 71 -7.26 9.58 -30.44
CA CYS A 71 -8.31 8.81 -29.78
C CYS A 71 -9.49 9.71 -29.37
N PRO A 72 -10.70 9.13 -29.19
CA PRO A 72 -11.84 9.87 -28.67
C PRO A 72 -11.56 10.46 -27.29
N THR A 73 -12.08 11.66 -27.00
CA THR A 73 -12.06 12.22 -25.64
C THR A 73 -13.12 11.54 -24.77
N PHE A 74 -13.00 11.67 -23.44
CA PHE A 74 -13.99 11.10 -22.52
C PHE A 74 -15.42 11.58 -22.86
N LYS A 75 -15.56 12.88 -23.18
CA LYS A 75 -16.83 13.49 -23.60
C LYS A 75 -17.48 12.79 -24.80
N GLN A 76 -16.69 12.30 -25.75
CA GLN A 76 -17.19 11.62 -26.93
C GLN A 76 -17.70 10.20 -26.60
N ILE A 77 -17.06 9.50 -25.67
CA ILE A 77 -17.43 8.12 -25.30
C ILE A 77 -18.44 8.03 -24.15
N ALA A 78 -18.56 9.08 -23.32
CA ALA A 78 -19.24 9.01 -22.04
C ALA A 78 -20.71 8.53 -22.15
N LYS A 79 -21.47 9.03 -23.14
CA LYS A 79 -22.87 8.61 -23.32
C LYS A 79 -23.01 7.14 -23.73
N GLU A 80 -22.08 6.60 -24.50
CA GLU A 80 -22.08 5.18 -24.85
C GLU A 80 -21.66 4.33 -23.66
N LEU A 81 -20.59 4.73 -22.97
CA LEU A 81 -20.09 4.05 -21.79
C LEU A 81 -21.16 3.99 -20.69
N ALA A 82 -21.80 5.12 -20.35
CA ALA A 82 -22.86 5.19 -19.36
C ALA A 82 -24.02 4.23 -19.66
N ARG A 83 -24.44 4.14 -20.92
CA ARG A 83 -25.46 3.18 -21.39
C ARG A 83 -24.97 1.74 -21.29
N TYR A 84 -23.71 1.48 -21.65
CA TYR A 84 -23.13 0.14 -21.60
C TYR A 84 -23.12 -0.42 -20.18
N ILE A 85 -22.80 0.43 -19.19
CA ILE A 85 -22.77 0.05 -17.78
C ILE A 85 -24.10 0.32 -17.06
N GLU A 86 -25.15 0.80 -17.73
CA GLU A 86 -26.45 1.04 -17.10
C GLU A 86 -27.02 -0.25 -16.49
N GLY A 87 -27.60 -0.16 -15.28
CA GLY A 87 -28.17 -1.30 -14.58
C GLY A 87 -27.17 -2.36 -14.08
N CYS A 88 -25.86 -2.12 -14.22
CA CYS A 88 -24.83 -3.06 -13.79
C CYS A 88 -24.37 -2.80 -12.35
N ASP A 89 -23.97 -3.84 -11.63
CA ASP A 89 -23.10 -3.68 -10.46
C ASP A 89 -21.64 -3.49 -10.92
N LEU A 90 -20.77 -2.99 -10.05
CA LEU A 90 -19.41 -2.57 -10.39
C LEU A 90 -18.38 -3.37 -9.59
N GLY A 91 -17.32 -3.83 -10.26
CA GLY A 91 -16.25 -4.62 -9.65
C GLY A 91 -14.86 -4.19 -10.12
N GLY A 92 -13.83 -4.54 -9.35
CA GLY A 92 -12.44 -4.29 -9.73
C GLY A 92 -11.48 -4.61 -8.59
N TYR A 93 -10.19 -4.30 -8.78
CA TYR A 93 -9.16 -4.52 -7.76
C TYR A 93 -8.70 -3.17 -7.21
N ASN A 94 -9.01 -2.86 -5.94
CA ASN A 94 -8.81 -1.52 -5.36
C ASN A 94 -9.63 -0.40 -6.05
N SER A 95 -10.64 -0.77 -6.83
CA SER A 95 -11.43 0.16 -7.65
C SER A 95 -12.35 1.08 -6.84
N ASN A 96 -12.77 0.65 -5.64
CA ASN A 96 -13.64 1.48 -4.79
C ASN A 96 -12.95 2.75 -4.31
N ARG A 97 -11.61 2.74 -4.23
CA ARG A 97 -10.81 3.87 -3.73
C ARG A 97 -10.31 4.79 -4.83
N PHE A 98 -10.26 4.31 -6.07
CA PHE A 98 -9.62 5.05 -7.16
C PHE A 98 -10.46 5.06 -8.45
N ASP A 99 -10.61 3.92 -9.11
CA ASP A 99 -11.23 3.84 -10.43
C ASP A 99 -12.68 4.33 -10.45
N ILE A 100 -13.50 3.91 -9.49
CA ILE A 100 -14.90 4.34 -9.40
C ILE A 100 -15.01 5.84 -9.15
N PRO A 101 -14.33 6.42 -8.13
CA PRO A 101 -14.29 7.86 -7.95
C PRO A 101 -13.84 8.64 -9.19
N LEU A 102 -12.78 8.19 -9.86
CA LEU A 102 -12.25 8.89 -11.03
C LEU A 102 -13.21 8.82 -12.22
N LEU A 103 -13.83 7.65 -12.47
CA LEU A 103 -14.83 7.50 -13.51
C LEU A 103 -16.06 8.38 -13.24
N ALA A 104 -16.51 8.45 -11.97
CA ALA A 104 -17.60 9.35 -11.58
C ALA A 104 -17.23 10.82 -11.81
N GLU A 105 -16.01 11.23 -11.45
CA GLU A 105 -15.50 12.58 -11.71
C GLU A 105 -15.50 12.90 -13.22
N GLU A 106 -15.05 11.98 -14.07
CA GLU A 106 -15.07 12.16 -15.53
C GLU A 106 -16.48 12.31 -16.10
N PHE A 107 -17.45 11.53 -15.61
CA PHE A 107 -18.87 11.71 -15.98
C PHE A 107 -19.38 13.09 -15.58
N LEU A 108 -19.06 13.55 -14.36
CA LEU A 108 -19.46 14.87 -13.87
C LEU A 108 -18.81 16.01 -14.67
N ARG A 109 -17.54 15.89 -15.06
CA ARG A 109 -16.84 16.87 -15.92
C ARG A 109 -17.55 17.11 -17.24
N VAL A 110 -18.20 16.10 -17.80
CA VAL A 110 -18.93 16.19 -19.08
C VAL A 110 -20.43 16.44 -18.90
N GLY A 111 -20.87 16.73 -17.67
CA GLY A 111 -22.25 17.07 -17.34
C GLY A 111 -23.20 15.87 -17.33
N LEU A 112 -22.68 14.65 -17.15
CA LEU A 112 -23.48 13.45 -16.98
C LEU A 112 -23.52 13.07 -15.49
N ASP A 113 -24.68 13.18 -14.87
CA ASP A 113 -24.89 12.68 -13.52
C ASP A 113 -25.13 11.16 -13.57
N PHE A 114 -24.06 10.42 -13.33
CA PHE A 114 -24.10 8.96 -13.30
C PHE A 114 -24.33 8.48 -11.86
N ASP A 115 -25.57 8.10 -11.55
CA ASP A 115 -25.96 7.72 -10.19
C ASP A 115 -25.33 6.37 -9.76
N MET A 116 -24.27 6.49 -8.96
CA MET A 116 -23.54 5.38 -8.36
C MET A 116 -24.25 4.75 -7.15
N ARG A 117 -25.25 5.42 -6.54
CA ARG A 117 -25.83 5.03 -5.24
C ARG A 117 -26.65 3.75 -5.26
N LYS A 118 -27.20 3.39 -6.43
CA LYS A 118 -28.07 2.21 -6.59
C LYS A 118 -27.29 0.94 -6.95
N ARG A 119 -25.98 1.03 -7.08
CA ARG A 119 -25.10 -0.05 -7.55
C ARG A 119 -24.38 -0.67 -6.36
N LYS A 120 -24.13 -1.97 -6.46
CA LYS A 120 -23.23 -2.68 -5.53
C LYS A 120 -21.82 -2.61 -6.07
N PHE A 121 -20.87 -2.62 -5.13
CA PHE A 121 -19.45 -2.55 -5.43
C PHE A 121 -18.74 -3.79 -4.89
N VAL A 122 -17.97 -4.45 -5.75
CA VAL A 122 -17.17 -5.63 -5.41
C VAL A 122 -15.70 -5.29 -5.60
N ASP A 123 -15.00 -5.05 -4.49
CA ASP A 123 -13.56 -4.79 -4.49
C ASP A 123 -12.79 -6.06 -4.14
N VAL A 124 -12.11 -6.63 -5.13
CA VAL A 124 -11.38 -7.89 -5.03
C VAL A 124 -10.19 -7.77 -4.08
N GLN A 125 -9.51 -6.62 -4.04
CA GLN A 125 -8.41 -6.39 -3.09
C GLN A 125 -8.91 -6.41 -1.65
N THR A 126 -10.08 -5.82 -1.40
CA THR A 126 -10.69 -5.84 -0.07
C THR A 126 -11.05 -7.26 0.36
N ILE A 127 -11.56 -8.08 -0.56
CA ILE A 127 -11.81 -9.51 -0.28
C ILE A 127 -10.50 -10.22 0.02
N PHE A 128 -9.47 -10.04 -0.82
CA PHE A 128 -8.14 -10.63 -0.60
C PHE A 128 -7.59 -10.28 0.78
N HIS A 129 -7.56 -9.02 1.18
CA HIS A 129 -7.06 -8.61 2.50
C HIS A 129 -7.88 -9.14 3.69
N LYS A 130 -9.18 -9.41 3.49
CA LYS A 130 -10.04 -9.99 4.53
C LYS A 130 -9.84 -11.48 4.68
N MET A 131 -9.61 -12.19 3.57
CA MET A 131 -9.44 -13.64 3.56
C MET A 131 -7.99 -14.05 3.87
N GLU A 132 -7.01 -13.28 3.39
CA GLU A 132 -5.58 -13.52 3.57
C GLU A 132 -5.01 -12.61 4.67
N GLN A 133 -5.31 -12.98 5.91
CA GLN A 133 -4.88 -12.21 7.08
C GLN A 133 -3.36 -12.29 7.29
N ARG A 134 -2.77 -11.19 7.77
CA ARG A 134 -1.35 -11.10 8.14
C ARG A 134 -1.13 -11.41 9.64
N THR A 135 -1.64 -12.55 10.09
CA THR A 135 -1.53 -13.02 11.48
C THR A 135 -0.63 -14.26 11.56
N LEU A 136 -0.09 -14.57 12.75
CA LEU A 136 0.70 -15.78 12.96
C LEU A 136 -0.12 -17.05 12.62
N SER A 137 -1.39 -17.10 13.03
CA SER A 137 -2.28 -18.24 12.72
C SER A 137 -2.47 -18.43 11.21
N ALA A 138 -2.63 -17.34 10.46
CA ALA A 138 -2.74 -17.41 9.00
C ALA A 138 -1.43 -17.84 8.35
N ALA A 139 -0.28 -17.31 8.82
CA ALA A 139 1.03 -17.73 8.33
C ALA A 139 1.30 -19.21 8.64
N TYR A 140 0.96 -19.68 9.84
CA TYR A 140 1.13 -21.06 10.25
C TYR A 140 0.26 -22.01 9.43
N ARG A 141 -0.98 -21.61 9.11
CA ARG A 141 -1.84 -22.34 8.19
C ARG A 141 -1.26 -22.37 6.78
N PHE A 142 -0.81 -21.23 6.25
CA PHE A 142 -0.32 -21.12 4.89
C PHE A 142 1.01 -21.87 4.66
N TYR A 143 1.97 -21.74 5.58
CA TYR A 143 3.30 -22.32 5.44
C TYR A 143 3.39 -23.75 5.94
N CYS A 144 2.63 -24.13 6.98
CA CYS A 144 2.77 -25.42 7.64
C CYS A 144 1.53 -26.33 7.49
N ASP A 145 0.43 -25.85 6.89
CA ASP A 145 -0.89 -26.52 6.84
C ASP A 145 -1.43 -26.94 8.22
N LYS A 146 -1.04 -26.19 9.26
CA LYS A 146 -1.44 -26.45 10.66
C LYS A 146 -2.36 -25.35 11.18
N CYS A 147 -3.23 -25.70 12.12
CA CYS A 147 -4.00 -24.73 12.89
C CYS A 147 -3.26 -24.43 14.20
N LEU A 148 -3.26 -23.16 14.61
CA LEU A 148 -2.69 -22.77 15.89
C LEU A 148 -3.72 -23.04 17.00
N GLU A 149 -3.69 -24.25 17.55
CA GLU A 149 -4.42 -24.62 18.76
C GLU A 149 -3.79 -23.91 19.97
N ASP A 150 -4.59 -23.49 20.96
CA ASP A 150 -4.15 -22.68 22.11
C ASP A 150 -3.38 -21.40 21.74
N ALA A 151 -3.79 -20.76 20.64
CA ALA A 151 -3.35 -19.41 20.30
C ALA A 151 -3.42 -18.52 21.55
N HIS A 152 -2.40 -17.67 21.75
CA HIS A 152 -2.20 -16.76 22.90
C HIS A 152 -1.38 -17.30 24.08
N THR A 153 -0.93 -18.56 24.07
CA THR A 153 0.20 -18.92 24.97
C THR A 153 1.52 -18.52 24.30
N ALA A 154 2.39 -17.84 25.05
CA ALA A 154 3.69 -17.41 24.53
C ALA A 154 4.55 -18.58 24.01
N ALA A 155 4.37 -19.78 24.58
CA ALA A 155 5.05 -20.99 24.13
C ALA A 155 4.55 -21.48 22.77
N ALA A 156 3.23 -21.58 22.56
CA ALA A 156 2.65 -22.00 21.28
C ALA A 156 3.01 -21.01 20.17
N ASP A 157 2.90 -19.71 20.44
CA ASP A 157 3.20 -18.66 19.46
C ASP A 157 4.70 -18.69 19.05
N THR A 158 5.61 -18.86 20.02
CA THR A 158 7.04 -18.96 19.74
C THR A 158 7.38 -20.20 18.91
N PHE A 159 6.78 -21.35 19.22
CA PHE A 159 7.03 -22.59 18.48
C PHE A 159 6.47 -22.53 17.06
N ALA A 160 5.24 -22.02 16.89
CA ALA A 160 4.65 -21.82 15.57
C ALA A 160 5.48 -20.83 14.73
N THR A 161 6.00 -19.76 15.34
CA THR A 161 6.90 -18.81 14.66
C THR A 161 8.17 -19.50 14.13
N TYR A 162 8.79 -20.36 14.93
CA TYR A 162 9.94 -21.16 14.51
C TYR A 162 9.62 -22.10 13.33
N GLU A 163 8.49 -22.80 13.40
CA GLU A 163 8.06 -23.69 12.30
C GLU A 163 7.75 -22.91 11.02
N VAL A 164 7.12 -21.73 11.13
CA VAL A 164 6.89 -20.82 9.99
C VAL A 164 8.21 -20.43 9.33
N LEU A 165 9.22 -20.03 10.10
CA LEU A 165 10.52 -19.66 9.54
C LEU A 165 11.17 -20.81 8.77
N LYS A 166 11.12 -22.04 9.31
CA LYS A 166 11.64 -23.22 8.60
C LYS A 166 10.91 -23.45 7.28
N ALA A 167 9.58 -23.41 7.30
CA ALA A 167 8.79 -23.58 6.09
C ALA A 167 9.00 -22.46 5.06
N GLN A 168 9.28 -21.23 5.50
CA GLN A 168 9.68 -20.13 4.62
C GLN A 168 11.03 -20.40 3.96
N LEU A 169 12.02 -20.86 4.72
CA LEU A 169 13.34 -21.24 4.18
C LEU A 169 13.23 -22.39 3.17
N ASP A 170 12.40 -23.39 3.45
CA ASP A 170 12.17 -24.51 2.53
C ASP A 170 11.47 -24.04 1.24
N ARG A 171 10.42 -23.22 1.37
CA ARG A 171 9.60 -22.75 0.24
C ARG A 171 10.34 -21.75 -0.66
N TYR A 172 11.19 -20.92 -0.08
CA TYR A 172 11.91 -19.85 -0.77
C TYR A 172 13.42 -20.08 -0.76
N ASN A 173 13.88 -21.33 -0.79
CA ASN A 173 15.29 -21.71 -0.74
C ASN A 173 16.17 -21.08 -1.85
N GLU A 174 15.57 -20.66 -2.97
CA GLU A 174 16.25 -19.91 -4.03
C GLU A 174 16.43 -18.41 -3.72
N LYS A 175 15.67 -17.87 -2.78
CA LYS A 175 15.63 -16.43 -2.44
C LYS A 175 16.10 -16.12 -1.02
N LEU A 176 15.99 -17.08 -0.10
CA LEU A 176 16.37 -16.93 1.28
C LEU A 176 17.59 -17.80 1.59
N GLU A 177 18.60 -17.19 2.21
CA GLU A 177 19.71 -17.95 2.76
C GLU A 177 19.39 -18.40 4.20
N ASN A 178 19.70 -19.66 4.51
CA ASN A 178 19.51 -20.22 5.84
C ASN A 178 20.66 -19.82 6.79
N ASN A 179 20.82 -18.52 7.00
CA ASN A 179 21.74 -17.97 7.99
C ASN A 179 21.19 -16.68 8.61
N VAL A 180 21.49 -16.47 9.89
CA VAL A 180 20.91 -15.38 10.67
C VAL A 180 21.36 -14.01 10.18
N GLU A 181 22.57 -13.88 9.64
CA GLU A 181 23.09 -12.61 9.13
C GLU A 181 22.25 -12.11 7.94
N PHE A 182 22.04 -12.97 6.94
CA PHE A 182 21.17 -12.69 5.80
C PHE A 182 19.73 -12.42 6.26
N LEU A 183 19.16 -13.30 7.09
CA LEU A 183 17.76 -13.18 7.54
C LEU A 183 17.52 -11.89 8.34
N SER A 184 18.48 -11.50 9.18
CA SER A 184 18.44 -10.24 9.93
C SER A 184 18.39 -9.05 8.97
N LYS A 185 19.29 -8.99 8.00
CA LYS A 185 19.33 -7.93 6.99
C LYS A 185 18.06 -7.92 6.13
N PHE A 186 17.59 -9.08 5.69
CA PHE A 186 16.43 -9.24 4.82
C PHE A 186 15.11 -8.84 5.53
N SER A 187 15.01 -9.08 6.84
CA SER A 187 13.81 -8.76 7.64
C SER A 187 13.82 -7.38 8.27
N THR A 188 14.90 -6.61 8.13
CA THR A 188 15.01 -5.26 8.68
C THR A 188 14.05 -4.30 7.96
N GLN A 189 13.13 -3.70 8.71
CA GLN A 189 12.16 -2.75 8.15
C GLN A 189 12.61 -1.29 8.22
N ASN A 190 13.39 -0.91 9.24
CA ASN A 190 13.82 0.48 9.47
C ASN A 190 15.26 0.53 9.99
N ASN A 191 15.99 1.58 9.64
CA ASN A 191 17.35 1.84 10.14
C ASN A 191 17.31 2.55 11.50
N ASN A 192 16.73 1.90 12.50
CA ASN A 192 16.54 2.50 13.81
C ASN A 192 17.80 2.41 14.67
N ALA A 193 18.12 3.48 15.42
CA ALA A 193 19.14 3.44 16.45
C ALA A 193 18.59 2.83 17.76
N ASP A 194 17.28 3.01 18.02
CA ASP A 194 16.58 2.38 19.13
C ASP A 194 15.47 1.42 18.66
N PHE A 195 15.17 0.38 19.44
CA PHE A 195 14.17 -0.62 19.04
C PHE A 195 12.73 -0.08 18.88
N ALA A 196 12.40 1.05 19.48
CA ALA A 196 11.06 1.64 19.36
C ALA A 196 10.95 2.68 18.23
N GLY A 197 12.06 2.99 17.53
CA GLY A 197 12.06 3.85 16.34
C GLY A 197 11.83 5.34 16.63
N PHE A 198 12.08 5.80 17.86
CA PHE A 198 12.08 7.22 18.22
C PHE A 198 13.36 7.94 17.77
N ILE A 199 14.45 7.20 17.62
CA ILE A 199 15.75 7.63 17.12
C ILE A 199 16.14 6.71 15.97
N VAL A 200 16.44 7.30 14.82
CA VAL A 200 16.78 6.56 13.59
C VAL A 200 18.04 7.13 12.98
N TYR A 201 18.71 6.35 12.14
CA TYR A 201 19.81 6.84 11.32
C TYR A 201 19.24 7.47 10.03
N ASN A 202 19.67 8.69 9.73
CA ASN A 202 19.41 9.29 8.42
C ASN A 202 20.34 8.70 7.34
N ASP A 203 20.19 9.16 6.10
CA ASP A 203 20.99 8.69 4.95
C ASP A 203 22.51 8.94 5.09
N LYS A 204 22.92 9.80 6.05
CA LYS A 204 24.31 10.09 6.37
C LYS A 204 24.83 9.26 7.55
N GLY A 205 24.04 8.33 8.07
CA GLY A 205 24.38 7.51 9.24
C GLY A 205 24.37 8.28 10.56
N VAL A 206 23.65 9.41 10.65
CA VAL A 206 23.57 10.23 11.86
C VAL A 206 22.27 9.90 12.62
N GLU A 207 22.36 9.73 13.94
CA GLU A 207 21.16 9.57 14.78
C GLU A 207 20.32 10.84 14.82
N VAL A 208 19.08 10.75 14.33
CA VAL A 208 18.08 11.83 14.31
C VAL A 208 16.81 11.39 15.04
N PHE A 209 16.06 12.33 15.58
CA PHE A 209 14.73 12.02 16.10
C PHE A 209 13.74 11.69 14.98
N ASN A 210 12.85 10.74 15.21
CA ASN A 210 11.82 10.34 14.23
C ASN A 210 10.39 10.81 14.62
N PHE A 211 10.27 11.68 15.63
CA PHE A 211 8.99 12.09 16.17
C PHE A 211 8.96 13.57 16.59
N GLY A 212 7.74 14.09 16.77
CA GLY A 212 7.50 15.43 17.27
C GLY A 212 8.08 16.55 16.41
N LYS A 213 8.20 17.74 16.99
CA LYS A 213 8.74 18.93 16.33
C LYS A 213 10.21 18.81 15.90
N ASN A 214 10.94 17.87 16.50
CA ASN A 214 12.36 17.64 16.23
C ASN A 214 12.60 16.51 15.21
N LYS A 215 11.54 16.02 14.54
CA LYS A 215 11.67 14.95 13.54
C LYS A 215 12.66 15.33 12.44
N GLY A 216 13.62 14.45 12.17
CA GLY A 216 14.69 14.62 11.19
C GLY A 216 15.92 15.40 11.70
N ILE A 217 15.87 15.96 12.92
CA ILE A 217 16.97 16.76 13.48
C ILE A 217 17.95 15.83 14.23
N PRO A 218 19.29 16.01 14.07
CA PRO A 218 20.28 15.26 14.83
C PRO A 218 20.05 15.31 16.34
N VAL A 219 20.12 14.16 16.99
CA VAL A 219 19.91 14.05 18.44
C VAL A 219 20.92 14.92 19.18
N GLU A 220 22.19 14.86 18.80
CA GLU A 220 23.26 15.66 19.40
C GLU A 220 22.98 17.17 19.33
N GLN A 221 22.47 17.64 18.19
CA GLN A 221 22.11 19.03 17.99
C GLN A 221 20.97 19.45 18.94
N VAL A 222 19.91 18.66 19.02
CA VAL A 222 18.78 18.95 19.92
C VAL A 222 19.21 18.94 21.37
N LEU A 223 20.06 18.00 21.79
CA LEU A 223 20.55 17.96 23.17
C LEU A 223 21.43 19.16 23.53
N LYS A 224 22.13 19.73 22.56
CA LYS A 224 22.93 20.95 22.72
C LYS A 224 22.08 22.22 22.76
N GLU A 225 21.12 22.35 21.83
CA GLU A 225 20.29 23.54 21.66
C GLU A 225 19.11 23.60 22.64
N GLN A 226 18.66 22.44 23.15
CA GLN A 226 17.53 22.32 24.06
C GLN A 226 17.97 21.54 25.32
N PRO A 227 18.69 22.16 26.28
CA PRO A 227 19.29 21.45 27.41
C PRO A 227 18.30 20.66 28.29
N GLY A 228 17.05 21.12 28.39
CA GLY A 228 15.99 20.44 29.13
C GLY A 228 15.44 19.19 28.44
N TYR A 229 15.71 18.99 27.14
CA TYR A 229 15.12 17.92 26.34
C TYR A 229 15.58 16.53 26.79
N TYR A 230 16.85 16.40 27.18
CA TYR A 230 17.39 15.16 27.75
C TYR A 230 16.62 14.74 29.02
N ALA A 231 16.50 15.66 29.98
CA ALA A 231 15.82 15.38 31.24
C ALA A 231 14.33 15.09 31.02
N TRP A 232 13.69 15.81 30.10
CA TRP A 232 12.30 15.55 29.72
C TRP A 232 12.11 14.13 29.18
N MET A 233 12.95 13.68 28.25
CA MET A 233 12.84 12.32 27.70
C MET A 233 13.10 11.24 28.76
N LEU A 234 14.06 11.44 29.68
CA LEU A 234 14.31 10.49 30.76
C LEU A 234 13.14 10.34 31.73
N ASN A 235 12.41 11.43 31.99
CA ASN A 235 11.27 11.45 32.92
C ASN A 235 9.93 11.16 32.26
N SER A 236 9.87 11.09 30.93
CA SER A 236 8.65 10.75 30.18
C SER A 236 8.56 9.25 29.89
N ASP A 237 7.42 8.81 29.35
CA ASP A 237 7.11 7.39 29.07
C ASP A 237 7.80 6.85 27.79
N PHE A 238 9.08 7.16 27.59
CA PHE A 238 9.88 6.52 26.56
C PHE A 238 10.42 5.16 27.03
N PRO A 239 10.57 4.18 26.12
CA PRO A 239 11.20 2.90 26.44
C PRO A 239 12.62 3.07 27.01
N LEU A 240 12.99 2.20 27.95
CA LEU A 240 14.31 2.25 28.60
C LEU A 240 15.46 2.15 27.60
N TYR A 241 15.30 1.37 26.53
CA TYR A 241 16.32 1.26 25.48
C TYR A 241 16.49 2.58 24.71
N THR A 242 15.41 3.28 24.39
CA THR A 242 15.46 4.63 23.79
C THR A 242 16.20 5.59 24.71
N LYS A 243 15.93 5.55 26.03
CA LYS A 243 16.63 6.38 27.03
C LYS A 243 18.12 6.03 27.14
N LYS A 244 18.48 4.75 27.01
CA LYS A 244 19.86 4.28 26.95
C LYS A 244 20.58 4.86 25.73
N ILE A 245 20.02 4.70 24.53
CA ILE A 245 20.58 5.24 23.28
C ILE A 245 20.75 6.76 23.36
N LEU A 246 19.74 7.48 23.85
CA LEU A 246 19.82 8.92 24.08
C LEU A 246 20.99 9.31 24.99
N THR A 247 21.25 8.52 26.03
CA THR A 247 22.34 8.74 26.98
C THR A 247 23.70 8.43 26.37
N GLU A 248 23.82 7.35 25.60
CA GLU A 248 25.05 7.01 24.88
C GLU A 248 25.44 8.12 23.90
N ILE A 249 24.48 8.63 23.11
CA ILE A 249 24.69 9.77 22.21
C ILE A 249 25.21 10.98 23.00
N LYS A 250 24.55 11.34 24.11
CA LYS A 250 24.96 12.47 24.95
C LYS A 250 26.38 12.32 25.51
N LEU A 251 26.73 11.14 26.02
CA LEU A 251 28.05 10.86 26.59
C LEU A 251 29.13 10.87 25.51
N ARG A 252 28.84 10.35 24.33
CA ARG A 252 29.73 10.39 23.16
C ARG A 252 30.00 11.84 22.72
N SER A 253 28.97 12.69 22.62
CA SER A 253 29.15 14.11 22.31
C SER A 253 29.94 14.87 23.38
N ALA A 254 29.97 14.37 24.62
CA ALA A 254 30.75 14.92 25.72
C ALA A 254 32.19 14.37 25.80
N GLY A 255 32.60 13.48 24.87
CA GLY A 255 33.92 12.84 24.87
C GLY A 255 34.11 11.79 25.96
N MET A 256 33.02 11.28 26.55
CA MET A 256 33.04 10.31 27.66
C MET A 256 32.88 8.85 27.21
N LEU A 257 32.65 8.61 25.91
CA LEU A 257 32.61 7.30 25.27
C LEU A 257 33.40 7.37 23.96
N ASN A 258 34.31 6.42 23.74
CA ASN A 258 35.00 6.23 22.46
C ASN A 258 34.23 5.23 21.60
N HIS A 259 34.34 5.39 20.27
CA HIS A 259 33.77 4.49 19.26
C HIS A 259 34.19 3.03 19.44
#